data_AF-A0A4V1QPD9-F1
#
_entry.id   AF-A0A4V1QPD9-F1
#
_cell.length_a   1.000
_cell.length_b   1.000
_cell.length_c   1.000
_cell.angle_alpha   90.00
_cell.angle_beta   90.00
_cell.angle_gamma   90.00
#
_symmetry.space_group_name_H-M   'P 1'
#
loop_
_entity.id
_entity.type
_entity.pdbx_description
1 polymer ?
#
loop_
_entity_poly.entity_id
_entity_poly.type
_entity_poly.pdbx_seq_one_letter_code
_entity_poly.pdbx_strand_id
1 'polypeptide(L)'
;MTTSENKDPAAVPAMTIAEEIDAMADPSFMTSLARGLAVVRAFSDQRRTLTIAQISQKTGIPRAAVRRCLHTLRQLGYAGAEMNNFSLKPKILTLGYSYLSSTPLTVSAQPYLNNISRVLNESCSLAVLDENEILYLARAATSRVMSVALNTGSRLPAYCTSLGRVMLSHLPEAELKRYLDTVKLRAFTDRTVVSAKRLKEILTEVRSAGYAIIDEELEVGLRSIAVPVRGASGTVVAALNVGVQSARVSIRQMEEDILPVLLKGSEELSVLLP
;
A
#
# COMPACT_ATOMS: atom_id res chain seq x y z
N MET A 1 -17.91 -48.21 9.64
CA MET A 1 -17.96 -46.87 9.01
C MET A 1 -17.79 -45.84 10.11
N THR A 2 -16.55 -45.46 10.37
CA THR A 2 -16.16 -44.45 11.37
C THR A 2 -15.99 -43.12 10.65
N THR A 3 -16.89 -42.17 10.91
CA THR A 3 -16.78 -40.79 10.45
C THR A 3 -15.69 -40.06 11.23
N SER A 4 -14.56 -39.82 10.57
CA SER A 4 -13.48 -38.98 11.07
C SER A 4 -13.91 -37.51 10.98
N GLU A 5 -14.17 -36.88 12.12
CA GLU A 5 -14.29 -35.42 12.24
C GLU A 5 -12.94 -34.77 11.89
N ASN A 6 -12.88 -34.13 10.73
CA ASN A 6 -11.75 -33.32 10.32
C ASN A 6 -11.83 -31.98 11.06
N LYS A 7 -11.10 -31.88 12.17
CA LYS A 7 -10.99 -30.66 12.96
C LYS A 7 -10.05 -29.70 12.21
N ASP A 8 -10.62 -28.70 11.55
CA ASP A 8 -9.85 -27.61 10.95
C ASP A 8 -8.82 -27.06 11.95
N PRO A 9 -7.55 -26.88 11.57
CA PRO A 9 -6.58 -26.27 12.45
C PRO A 9 -7.01 -24.82 12.71
N ALA A 10 -7.36 -24.53 13.96
CA ALA A 10 -7.72 -23.19 14.42
C ALA A 10 -6.65 -22.19 13.96
N ALA A 11 -7.07 -21.18 13.17
CA ALA A 11 -6.20 -20.10 12.75
C ALA A 11 -5.55 -19.46 13.99
N VAL A 12 -4.21 -19.44 14.03
CA VAL A 12 -3.46 -18.75 15.08
C VAL A 12 -3.91 -17.28 15.05
N PRO A 13 -4.44 -16.72 16.15
CA PRO A 13 -4.87 -15.34 16.18
C PRO A 13 -3.70 -14.43 15.81
N ALA A 14 -3.93 -13.48 14.91
CA ALA A 14 -2.92 -12.49 14.57
C ALA A 14 -2.55 -11.71 15.84
N MET A 15 -1.24 -11.59 16.08
CA MET A 15 -0.70 -10.80 17.18
C MET A 15 -1.28 -9.38 17.14
N THR A 16 -1.66 -8.85 18.30
CA THR A 16 -2.13 -7.47 18.42
C THR A 16 -0.96 -6.51 18.26
N ILE A 17 -1.23 -5.27 17.84
CA ILE A 17 -0.18 -4.23 17.71
C ILE A 17 0.58 -4.05 19.03
N ALA A 18 -0.10 -4.15 20.17
CA ALA A 18 0.53 -4.08 21.49
C ALA A 18 1.51 -5.24 21.72
N GLU A 19 1.14 -6.47 21.37
CA GLU A 19 2.00 -7.64 21.50
C GLU A 19 3.21 -7.57 20.54
N GLU A 20 3.02 -7.06 19.32
CA GLU A 20 4.12 -6.82 18.38
C GLU A 20 5.12 -5.81 18.93
N ILE A 21 4.63 -4.70 19.50
CA ILE A 21 5.45 -3.67 20.15
C ILE A 21 6.18 -4.23 21.37
N ASP A 22 5.51 -5.04 22.19
CA ASP A 22 6.07 -5.58 23.43
C ASP A 22 7.07 -6.72 23.14
N ALA A 23 6.96 -7.41 21.99
CA ALA A 23 7.91 -8.41 21.52
C ALA A 23 9.24 -7.81 21.02
N MET A 24 9.30 -6.50 20.75
CA MET A 24 10.53 -5.80 20.37
C MET A 24 11.43 -5.61 21.60
N ALA A 25 12.20 -6.65 21.94
CA ALA A 25 13.10 -6.69 23.09
C ALA A 25 14.44 -5.97 22.83
N ASP A 26 14.37 -4.67 22.55
CA ASP A 26 15.54 -3.79 22.36
C ASP A 26 15.55 -2.68 23.44
N PRO A 27 16.59 -2.58 24.29
CA PRO A 27 16.72 -1.51 25.30
C PRO A 27 16.67 -0.08 24.74
N SER A 28 17.03 0.12 23.48
CA SER A 28 16.95 1.42 22.80
C SER A 28 15.57 1.72 22.21
N PHE A 29 14.67 0.74 22.18
CA PHE A 29 13.34 0.90 21.62
C PHE A 29 12.40 1.67 22.56
N MET A 30 11.92 2.83 22.10
CA MET A 30 10.98 3.65 22.86
C MET A 30 9.54 3.15 22.69
N THR A 31 9.11 2.21 23.55
CA THR A 31 7.74 1.66 23.57
C THR A 31 6.65 2.77 23.62
N SER A 32 6.92 3.87 24.33
CA SER A 32 5.99 5.00 24.45
C SER A 32 5.75 5.71 23.10
N LEU A 33 6.80 5.88 22.30
CA LEU A 33 6.71 6.46 20.95
C LEU A 33 5.97 5.50 20.02
N ALA A 34 6.31 4.22 20.03
CA ALA A 34 5.66 3.19 19.21
C ALA A 34 4.14 3.13 19.49
N ARG A 35 3.75 3.12 20.77
CA ARG A 35 2.33 3.17 21.18
C ARG A 35 1.66 4.49 20.77
N GLY A 36 2.36 5.61 20.81
CA GLY A 36 1.87 6.90 20.32
C GLY A 36 1.53 6.86 18.82
N LEU A 37 2.42 6.30 18.00
CA LEU A 37 2.20 6.13 16.55
C LEU A 37 1.07 5.13 16.26
N ALA A 38 0.97 4.03 17.02
CA ALA A 38 -0.13 3.08 16.91
C ALA A 38 -1.50 3.72 17.20
N VAL A 39 -1.57 4.60 18.22
CA VAL A 39 -2.79 5.37 18.52
C VAL A 39 -3.18 6.32 17.38
N VAL A 40 -2.21 6.98 16.73
CA VAL A 40 -2.47 7.81 15.54
C VAL A 40 -3.01 6.95 14.39
N ARG A 41 -2.40 5.79 14.13
CA ARG A 41 -2.83 4.87 13.06
C ARG A 41 -4.24 4.31 13.28
N ALA A 42 -4.72 4.19 14.52
CA ALA A 42 -6.06 3.65 14.80
C ALA A 42 -7.21 4.45 14.17
N PHE A 43 -6.96 5.73 13.81
CA PHE A 43 -7.89 6.63 13.14
C PHE A 43 -7.94 6.45 11.60
N SER A 44 -7.27 5.44 11.02
CA SER A 44 -7.11 5.24 9.57
C SER A 44 -8.38 4.89 8.78
N ASP A 45 -9.51 4.65 9.45
CA ASP A 45 -10.77 4.24 8.81
C ASP A 45 -11.73 5.43 8.65
N GLN A 46 -12.79 5.26 7.85
CA GLN A 46 -13.84 6.26 7.53
C GLN A 46 -14.55 6.93 8.75
N ARG A 47 -14.18 6.60 9.99
CA ARG A 47 -14.69 7.24 11.22
C ARG A 47 -13.77 8.38 11.64
N ARG A 48 -14.29 9.60 11.56
CA ARG A 48 -13.58 10.84 11.96
C ARG A 48 -13.29 10.93 13.46
N THR A 49 -13.96 10.12 14.28
CA THR A 49 -13.83 10.15 15.74
C THR A 49 -13.80 8.75 16.37
N LEU A 50 -13.04 8.58 17.46
CA LEU A 50 -12.94 7.34 18.23
C LEU A 50 -12.88 7.60 19.74
N THR A 51 -13.41 6.67 20.53
CA THR A 51 -13.26 6.64 21.99
C THR A 51 -12.00 5.90 22.43
N ILE A 52 -11.55 6.10 23.68
CA ILE A 52 -10.43 5.34 24.28
C ILE A 52 -10.67 3.83 24.21
N ALA A 53 -11.90 3.39 24.46
CA ALA A 53 -12.24 1.96 24.43
C ALA A 53 -12.08 1.37 23.02
N GLN A 54 -12.52 2.08 21.99
CA GLN A 54 -12.38 1.66 20.59
C GLN A 54 -10.91 1.61 20.16
N ILE A 55 -10.10 2.61 20.53
CA ILE A 55 -8.67 2.63 20.20
C ILE A 55 -7.94 1.49 20.92
N SER A 56 -8.25 1.26 22.20
CA SER A 56 -7.69 0.15 22.98
C SER A 56 -8.04 -1.21 22.36
N GLN A 57 -9.29 -1.40 21.93
CA GLN A 57 -9.71 -2.63 21.24
C GLN A 57 -8.99 -2.81 19.90
N LYS A 58 -8.86 -1.76 19.09
CA LYS A 58 -8.18 -1.82 17.79
C LYS A 58 -6.69 -2.13 17.89
N THR A 59 -6.03 -1.62 18.93
CA THR A 59 -4.57 -1.67 19.05
C THR A 59 -4.07 -2.75 20.02
N GLY A 60 -4.93 -3.26 20.90
CA GLY A 60 -4.53 -4.09 22.04
C GLY A 60 -3.88 -3.30 23.19
N ILE A 61 -3.65 -1.98 23.02
CA ILE A 61 -2.98 -1.16 24.03
C ILE A 61 -3.92 -0.92 25.22
N PRO A 62 -3.48 -1.06 26.48
CA PRO A 62 -4.31 -0.80 27.65
C PRO A 62 -4.89 0.62 27.67
N ARG A 63 -6.16 0.76 28.09
CA ARG A 63 -6.89 2.04 28.12
C ARG A 63 -6.11 3.16 28.81
N ALA A 64 -5.41 2.85 29.90
CA ALA A 64 -4.59 3.83 30.62
C ALA A 64 -3.43 4.39 29.77
N ALA A 65 -2.78 3.54 28.97
CA ALA A 65 -1.71 3.94 28.06
C ALA A 65 -2.28 4.73 26.87
N VAL A 66 -3.39 4.27 26.26
CA VAL A 66 -4.11 5.03 25.21
C VAL A 66 -4.47 6.43 25.69
N ARG A 67 -5.00 6.57 26.91
CA ARG A 67 -5.33 7.87 27.52
C ARG A 67 -4.11 8.79 27.63
N ARG A 68 -2.95 8.26 28.04
CA ARG A 68 -1.69 9.03 28.10
C ARG A 68 -1.23 9.47 26.71
N CYS A 69 -1.24 8.57 25.72
CA CYS A 69 -0.90 8.91 24.34
C CYS A 69 -1.81 10.02 23.79
N LEU A 70 -3.12 9.90 23.95
CA LEU A 70 -4.08 10.93 23.51
C LEU A 70 -3.91 12.26 24.24
N HIS A 71 -3.58 12.24 25.53
CA HIS A 71 -3.25 13.45 26.28
C HIS A 71 -2.04 14.16 25.66
N THR A 72 -0.94 13.44 25.44
CA THR A 72 0.27 13.98 24.80
C THR A 72 -0.03 14.51 23.39
N LEU A 73 -0.73 13.74 22.55
CA LEU A 73 -1.10 14.17 21.20
C LEU A 73 -1.97 15.43 21.21
N ARG A 74 -2.86 15.60 22.21
CA ARG A 74 -3.64 16.84 22.38
C ARG A 74 -2.77 18.02 22.78
N GLN A 75 -1.85 17.84 23.75
CA GLN A 75 -0.91 18.89 24.17
C GLN A 75 -0.03 19.35 23.00
N LEU A 76 0.41 18.41 22.14
CA LEU A 76 1.18 18.70 20.94
C LEU A 76 0.33 19.26 19.78
N GLY A 77 -0.99 19.30 19.91
CA GLY A 77 -1.92 19.82 18.90
C GLY A 77 -2.22 18.86 17.74
N TYR A 78 -1.82 17.59 17.83
CA TYR A 78 -2.11 16.55 16.83
C TYR A 78 -3.50 15.94 16.97
N ALA A 79 -4.11 16.01 18.15
CA ALA A 79 -5.45 15.47 18.42
C ALA A 79 -6.40 16.52 19.03
N GLY A 80 -7.69 16.36 18.76
CA GLY A 80 -8.80 17.05 19.41
C GLY A 80 -9.62 16.08 20.26
N ALA A 81 -10.49 16.63 21.12
CA ALA A 81 -11.48 15.84 21.84
C ALA A 81 -12.77 16.65 21.99
N GLU A 82 -13.90 16.01 21.71
CA GLU A 82 -15.24 16.50 21.97
C GLU A 82 -15.96 15.46 22.83
N MET A 83 -16.33 15.86 24.05
CA MET A 83 -16.88 14.95 25.07
C MET A 83 -15.92 13.77 25.33
N ASN A 84 -16.30 12.56 24.90
CA ASN A 84 -15.53 11.32 25.03
C ASN A 84 -14.93 10.82 23.71
N ASN A 85 -15.08 11.59 22.63
CA ASN A 85 -14.61 11.26 21.30
C ASN A 85 -13.37 12.06 20.95
N PHE A 86 -12.36 11.38 20.41
CA PHE A 86 -11.10 11.96 19.96
C PHE A 86 -11.05 11.98 18.44
N SER A 87 -10.36 12.96 17.87
CA SER A 87 -10.10 13.08 16.43
C SER A 87 -8.68 13.55 16.17
N LEU A 88 -8.14 13.28 14.99
CA LEU A 88 -6.89 13.88 14.54
C LEU A 88 -7.14 15.30 14.03
N LYS A 89 -6.21 16.21 14.32
CA LYS A 89 -6.21 17.59 13.80
C LYS A 89 -5.37 17.68 12.52
N PRO A 90 -5.60 18.69 11.66
CA PRO A 90 -4.84 18.89 10.42
C PRO A 90 -3.30 18.91 10.60
N LYS A 91 -2.81 19.29 11.78
CA LYS A 91 -1.38 19.23 12.14
C LYS A 91 -0.76 17.84 11.88
N ILE A 92 -1.54 16.75 11.92
CA ILE A 92 -1.02 15.41 11.63
C ILE A 92 -0.42 15.29 10.22
N LEU A 93 -0.91 16.09 9.26
CA LEU A 93 -0.41 16.11 7.88
C LEU A 93 1.05 16.56 7.82
N THR A 94 1.53 17.36 8.78
CA THR A 94 2.92 17.84 8.80
C THR A 94 3.92 16.70 9.03
N LEU A 95 3.50 15.58 9.62
CA LEU A 95 4.36 14.41 9.87
C LEU A 95 4.71 13.67 8.57
N GLY A 96 3.76 13.59 7.64
CA GLY A 96 3.99 12.99 6.32
C GLY A 96 4.53 13.99 5.30
N TYR A 97 4.24 15.28 5.48
CA TYR A 97 4.62 16.32 4.53
C TYR A 97 6.12 16.37 4.30
N SER A 98 6.96 16.21 5.33
CA SER A 98 8.42 16.25 5.15
C SER A 98 8.92 15.21 4.15
N TYR A 99 8.36 13.99 4.16
CA TYR A 99 8.70 12.94 3.19
C TYR A 99 8.14 13.25 1.80
N LEU A 100 6.88 13.69 1.74
CA LEU A 100 6.21 14.02 0.47
C LEU A 100 6.82 15.26 -0.21
N SER A 101 7.36 16.21 0.57
CA SER A 101 8.02 17.41 0.07
C SER A 101 9.51 17.22 -0.18
N SER A 102 10.14 16.19 0.40
CA SER A 102 11.59 15.94 0.24
C SER A 102 11.94 15.20 -1.04
N THR A 103 10.97 14.59 -1.72
CA THR A 103 11.24 13.71 -2.86
C THR A 103 10.77 14.37 -4.15
N PRO A 104 11.66 14.71 -5.11
CA PRO A 104 11.30 15.31 -6.39
C PRO A 104 10.19 14.53 -7.12
N LEU A 105 10.20 13.21 -6.96
CA LEU A 105 9.19 12.30 -7.50
C LEU A 105 7.77 12.68 -7.09
N THR A 106 7.54 12.89 -5.79
CA THR A 106 6.20 13.14 -5.25
C THR A 106 5.69 14.52 -5.66
N VAL A 107 6.57 15.53 -5.66
CA VAL A 107 6.22 16.91 -5.99
C VAL A 107 5.92 17.06 -7.49
N SER A 108 6.71 16.41 -8.34
CA SER A 108 6.67 16.64 -9.79
C SER A 108 5.88 15.61 -10.56
N ALA A 109 5.43 14.50 -9.96
CA ALA A 109 4.74 13.45 -10.72
C ALA A 109 3.32 13.82 -11.18
N GLN A 110 2.60 14.67 -10.43
CA GLN A 110 1.16 14.88 -10.67
C GLN A 110 0.83 15.41 -12.09
N PRO A 111 1.59 16.36 -12.69
CA PRO A 111 1.38 16.78 -14.07
C PRO A 111 1.48 15.63 -15.10
N TYR A 112 2.42 14.70 -14.91
CA TYR A 112 2.61 13.55 -15.79
C TYR A 112 1.46 12.57 -15.66
N LEU A 113 1.03 12.27 -14.43
CA LEU A 113 -0.15 11.44 -14.18
C LEU A 113 -1.40 12.04 -14.82
N ASN A 114 -1.60 13.34 -14.69
CA ASN A 114 -2.72 14.05 -15.31
C ASN A 114 -2.66 13.97 -16.84
N ASN A 115 -1.47 14.05 -17.43
CA ASN A 115 -1.31 13.93 -18.88
C ASN A 115 -1.65 12.53 -19.38
N ILE A 116 -1.09 11.49 -18.76
CA ILE A 116 -1.38 10.09 -19.07
C ILE A 116 -2.89 9.82 -18.92
N SER A 117 -3.46 10.26 -17.81
CA SER A 117 -4.89 10.08 -17.54
C SER A 117 -5.76 10.78 -18.56
N ARG A 118 -5.37 11.96 -19.04
CA ARG A 118 -6.09 12.69 -20.10
C ARG A 118 -6.00 11.97 -21.45
N VAL A 119 -4.83 11.45 -21.81
CA VAL A 119 -4.60 10.73 -23.06
C VAL A 119 -5.39 9.42 -23.10
N LEU A 120 -5.38 8.66 -22.00
CA LEU A 120 -5.99 7.34 -21.94
C LEU A 120 -7.44 7.36 -21.46
N ASN A 121 -7.90 8.48 -20.88
CA ASN A 121 -9.17 8.60 -20.18
C ASN A 121 -9.35 7.56 -19.05
N GLU A 122 -8.26 7.20 -18.37
CA GLU A 122 -8.24 6.21 -17.29
C GLU A 122 -7.43 6.69 -16.08
N SER A 123 -7.70 6.09 -14.92
CA SER A 123 -6.99 6.44 -13.69
C SER A 123 -5.52 6.02 -13.78
N CYS A 124 -4.61 6.97 -13.52
CA CYS A 124 -3.16 6.74 -13.50
C CYS A 124 -2.60 6.99 -12.09
N SER A 125 -1.73 6.12 -11.60
CA SER A 125 -1.20 6.22 -10.23
C SER A 125 0.29 5.91 -10.17
N LEU A 126 0.95 6.53 -9.19
CA LEU A 126 2.34 6.30 -8.82
C LEU A 126 2.43 5.78 -7.39
N ALA A 127 3.23 4.74 -7.18
CA ALA A 127 3.46 4.18 -5.85
C ALA A 127 4.91 3.76 -5.64
N VAL A 128 5.29 3.66 -4.36
CA VAL A 128 6.55 3.08 -3.90
C VAL A 128 6.27 1.79 -3.13
N LEU A 129 7.28 0.93 -3.04
CA LEU A 129 7.23 -0.26 -2.20
C LEU A 129 7.62 0.15 -0.79
N ASP A 130 6.77 -0.17 0.18
CA ASP A 130 7.03 0.06 1.59
C ASP A 130 6.70 -1.23 2.35
N GLU A 131 7.76 -1.90 2.80
CA GLU A 131 7.71 -3.26 3.35
C GLU A 131 6.99 -4.25 2.40
N ASN A 132 5.80 -4.71 2.80
CA ASN A 132 5.03 -5.72 2.08
C ASN A 132 3.91 -5.14 1.19
N GLU A 133 3.79 -3.82 1.17
CA GLU A 133 2.69 -3.09 0.55
C GLU A 133 3.20 -2.05 -0.44
N ILE A 134 2.34 -1.66 -1.36
CA ILE A 134 2.54 -0.44 -2.13
C ILE A 134 1.95 0.73 -1.37
N LEU A 135 2.63 1.87 -1.42
CA LEU A 135 2.16 3.15 -0.90
C LEU A 135 1.91 4.11 -2.06
N TYR A 136 0.65 4.51 -2.26
CA TYR A 136 0.30 5.49 -3.29
C TYR A 136 0.88 6.86 -2.96
N LEU A 137 1.72 7.39 -3.84
CA LEU A 137 2.29 8.74 -3.70
C LEU A 137 1.43 9.78 -4.40
N ALA A 138 0.96 9.49 -5.61
CA ALA A 138 0.18 10.42 -6.42
C ALA A 138 -0.79 9.66 -7.32
N ARG A 139 -1.89 10.33 -7.71
CA ARG A 139 -2.93 9.74 -8.54
C ARG A 139 -3.66 10.81 -9.35
N ALA A 140 -3.92 10.53 -10.62
CA ALA A 140 -4.87 11.24 -11.46
C ALA A 140 -6.09 10.32 -11.67
N ALA A 141 -7.24 10.70 -11.10
CA ALA A 141 -8.46 9.89 -11.16
C ALA A 141 -9.46 10.49 -12.16
N THR A 142 -9.86 9.70 -13.14
CA THR A 142 -10.86 10.06 -14.19
C THR A 142 -12.09 9.14 -14.15
N SER A 143 -11.91 7.88 -13.75
CA SER A 143 -12.96 6.86 -13.66
C SER A 143 -12.86 6.10 -12.34
N ARG A 144 -14.01 5.79 -11.71
CA ARG A 144 -14.05 4.95 -10.50
C ARG A 144 -14.07 3.49 -10.91
N VAL A 145 -12.89 2.90 -11.02
CA VAL A 145 -12.69 1.48 -11.38
C VAL A 145 -12.70 0.57 -10.15
N MET A 146 -12.39 1.11 -8.97
CA MET A 146 -12.33 0.34 -7.72
C MET A 146 -13.44 0.73 -6.76
N SER A 147 -13.92 -0.26 -6.00
CA SER A 147 -14.89 -0.08 -4.92
C SER A 147 -14.40 0.91 -3.84
N VAL A 148 -13.11 0.84 -3.49
CA VAL A 148 -12.46 1.72 -2.49
C VAL A 148 -11.87 2.97 -3.14
N ALA A 149 -12.07 4.12 -2.49
CA ALA A 149 -11.44 5.37 -2.87
C ALA A 149 -9.94 5.33 -2.51
N LEU A 150 -9.08 5.22 -3.52
CA LEU A 150 -7.63 5.29 -3.35
C LEU A 150 -7.16 6.74 -3.46
N ASN A 151 -6.43 7.18 -2.44
CA ASN A 151 -5.83 8.51 -2.34
C ASN A 151 -4.33 8.38 -2.04
N THR A 152 -3.58 9.47 -2.15
CA THR A 152 -2.20 9.54 -1.62
C THR A 152 -2.17 9.05 -0.16
N GLY A 153 -1.21 8.18 0.15
CA GLY A 153 -1.08 7.51 1.44
C GLY A 153 -1.85 6.19 1.57
N SER A 154 -2.70 5.84 0.60
CA SER A 154 -3.38 4.53 0.59
C SER A 154 -2.37 3.40 0.40
N ARG A 155 -2.69 2.24 0.97
CA ARG A 155 -1.84 1.04 0.90
C ARG A 155 -2.59 -0.14 0.32
N LEU A 156 -1.90 -0.97 -0.44
CA LEU A 156 -2.41 -2.24 -0.95
C LEU A 156 -1.30 -3.31 -0.90
N PRO A 157 -1.65 -4.60 -0.78
CA PRO A 157 -0.66 -5.66 -0.81
C PRO A 157 0.12 -5.70 -2.13
N ALA A 158 1.44 -5.86 -2.05
CA ALA A 158 2.28 -5.81 -3.25
C ALA A 158 2.09 -7.02 -4.19
N TYR A 159 1.82 -8.22 -3.65
CA TYR A 159 1.79 -9.47 -4.44
C TYR A 159 0.67 -9.54 -5.48
N CYS A 160 -0.44 -8.85 -5.26
CA CYS A 160 -1.63 -8.89 -6.10
C CYS A 160 -1.91 -7.54 -6.79
N THR A 161 -0.93 -6.64 -6.83
CA THR A 161 -1.03 -5.36 -7.55
C THR A 161 0.03 -5.28 -8.66
N SER A 162 -0.30 -4.62 -9.77
CA SER A 162 0.64 -4.45 -10.89
C SER A 162 1.86 -3.63 -10.48
N LEU A 163 1.62 -2.53 -9.75
CA LEU A 163 2.65 -1.69 -9.11
C LEU A 163 3.58 -2.54 -8.22
N GLY A 164 3.00 -3.35 -7.34
CA GLY A 164 3.75 -4.18 -6.42
C GLY A 164 4.58 -5.24 -7.13
N ARG A 165 4.02 -5.94 -8.12
CA ARG A 165 4.76 -6.94 -8.90
C ARG A 165 5.95 -6.35 -9.66
N VAL A 166 5.78 -5.17 -10.25
CA VAL A 166 6.89 -4.46 -10.90
C VAL A 166 8.01 -4.13 -9.92
N MET A 167 7.69 -3.66 -8.71
CA MET A 167 8.73 -3.32 -7.74
C MET A 167 9.38 -4.57 -7.13
N LEU A 168 8.57 -5.57 -6.76
CA LEU A 168 9.05 -6.86 -6.22
C LEU A 168 9.95 -7.60 -7.21
N SER A 169 9.65 -7.55 -8.52
CA SER A 169 10.46 -8.22 -9.55
C SER A 169 11.85 -7.62 -9.72
N HIS A 170 12.09 -6.43 -9.18
CA HIS A 170 13.36 -5.71 -9.26
C HIS A 170 14.11 -5.65 -7.93
N LEU A 171 13.58 -6.26 -6.86
CA LEU A 171 14.29 -6.37 -5.59
C LEU A 171 15.54 -7.26 -5.72
N PRO A 172 16.59 -6.99 -4.92
CA PRO A 172 17.68 -7.93 -4.71
C PRO A 172 17.14 -9.29 -4.23
N GLU A 173 17.78 -10.39 -4.63
CA GLU A 173 17.29 -11.74 -4.34
C GLU A 173 17.10 -12.01 -2.84
N ALA A 174 17.98 -11.47 -1.99
CA ALA A 174 17.89 -11.59 -0.54
C ALA A 174 16.65 -10.88 0.05
N GLU A 175 16.28 -9.72 -0.52
CA GLU A 175 15.10 -8.96 -0.09
C GLU A 175 13.82 -9.60 -0.61
N LEU A 176 13.81 -10.06 -1.86
CA LEU A 176 12.67 -10.80 -2.41
C LEU A 176 12.42 -12.08 -1.63
N LYS A 177 13.48 -12.82 -1.24
CA LYS A 177 13.34 -14.00 -0.39
C LYS A 177 12.71 -13.64 0.95
N ARG A 178 13.19 -12.58 1.61
CA ARG A 178 12.63 -12.11 2.89
C ARG A 178 11.15 -11.73 2.76
N TYR A 179 10.78 -11.06 1.67
CA TYR A 179 9.40 -10.75 1.35
C TYR A 179 8.55 -12.03 1.25
N LEU A 180 8.98 -12.99 0.43
CA LEU A 180 8.25 -14.24 0.20
C LEU A 180 8.13 -15.09 1.48
N ASP A 181 9.12 -15.04 2.37
CA ASP A 181 9.13 -15.76 3.65
C ASP A 181 8.16 -15.14 4.69
N THR A 182 7.84 -13.83 4.56
CA THR A 182 7.06 -13.09 5.57
C THR A 182 5.65 -12.70 5.12
N VAL A 183 5.41 -12.61 3.82
CA VAL A 183 4.14 -12.15 3.27
C VAL A 183 3.00 -13.14 3.54
N LYS A 184 1.86 -12.62 3.99
CA LYS A 184 0.62 -13.39 4.13
C LYS A 184 -0.21 -13.24 2.86
N LEU A 185 -0.16 -14.24 1.99
CA LEU A 185 -0.90 -14.24 0.73
C LEU A 185 -2.37 -14.61 0.97
N ARG A 186 -3.25 -13.61 1.01
CA ARG A 186 -4.70 -13.79 1.16
C ARG A 186 -5.38 -13.74 -0.21
N ALA A 187 -6.41 -14.57 -0.40
CA ALA A 187 -7.25 -14.45 -1.59
C ALA A 187 -8.20 -13.25 -1.44
N PHE A 188 -8.21 -12.36 -2.44
CA PHE A 188 -9.22 -11.30 -2.58
C PHE A 188 -10.28 -11.68 -3.61
N THR A 189 -9.90 -12.50 -4.59
CA THR A 189 -10.75 -13.12 -5.61
C THR A 189 -10.27 -14.54 -5.85
N ASP A 190 -11.02 -15.32 -6.63
CA ASP A 190 -10.62 -16.68 -7.04
C ASP A 190 -9.38 -16.69 -7.96
N ARG A 191 -8.97 -15.51 -8.46
CA ARG A 191 -7.80 -15.35 -9.33
C ARG A 191 -6.56 -14.90 -8.57
N THR A 192 -6.69 -14.48 -7.32
CA THR A 192 -5.55 -14.01 -6.55
C THR A 192 -4.51 -15.11 -6.38
N VAL A 193 -3.26 -14.83 -6.77
CA VAL A 193 -2.16 -15.78 -6.57
C VAL A 193 -1.79 -15.86 -5.09
N VAL A 194 -2.04 -17.02 -4.47
CA VAL A 194 -1.76 -17.31 -3.06
C VAL A 194 -0.62 -18.32 -2.83
N SER A 195 0.18 -18.60 -3.85
CA SER A 195 1.36 -19.47 -3.77
C SER A 195 2.64 -18.67 -3.92
N ALA A 196 3.52 -18.72 -2.92
CA ALA A 196 4.82 -18.03 -2.97
C ALA A 196 5.70 -18.51 -4.14
N LYS A 197 5.65 -19.81 -4.47
CA LYS A 197 6.33 -20.37 -5.64
C LYS A 197 5.80 -19.75 -6.93
N ARG A 198 4.47 -19.75 -7.12
CA ARG A 198 3.85 -19.19 -8.32
C ARG A 198 4.09 -17.69 -8.43
N LEU A 199 4.05 -16.98 -7.31
CA LEU A 199 4.38 -15.55 -7.27
C LEU A 199 5.82 -15.32 -7.72
N LYS A 200 6.80 -16.10 -7.25
CA LYS A 200 8.19 -15.98 -7.69
C LYS A 200 8.37 -16.20 -9.20
N GLU A 201 7.66 -17.16 -9.78
CA GLU A 201 7.65 -17.39 -11.23
C GLU A 201 7.11 -16.17 -11.98
N ILE A 202 5.95 -15.65 -11.57
CA ILE A 202 5.35 -14.44 -12.14
C ILE A 202 6.30 -13.25 -12.04
N LEU A 203 6.95 -13.04 -10.90
CA LEU A 203 7.91 -11.95 -10.73
C LEU A 203 9.12 -12.09 -11.67
N THR A 204 9.53 -13.32 -12.00
CA THR A 204 10.58 -13.58 -12.98
C THR A 204 10.11 -13.19 -14.39
N GLU A 205 8.88 -13.56 -14.75
CA GLU A 205 8.24 -13.17 -16.02
C GLU A 205 8.13 -11.64 -16.14
N VAL A 206 7.65 -10.96 -15.08
CA VAL A 206 7.53 -9.49 -15.01
C VAL A 206 8.88 -8.82 -15.17
N ARG A 207 9.94 -9.33 -14.53
CA ARG A 207 11.30 -8.78 -14.68
C ARG A 207 11.78 -8.86 -16.13
N SER A 208 11.49 -9.97 -16.82
CA SER A 208 11.87 -10.16 -18.23
C SER A 208 11.03 -9.31 -19.18
N ALA A 209 9.73 -9.16 -18.92
CA ALA A 209 8.81 -8.41 -19.76
C ALA A 209 8.97 -6.88 -19.59
N GLY A 210 9.40 -6.43 -18.40
CA GLY A 210 9.55 -5.01 -18.07
C GLY A 210 8.26 -4.32 -17.64
N TYR A 211 7.16 -5.05 -17.51
CA TYR A 211 5.86 -4.56 -17.04
C TYR A 211 5.09 -5.70 -16.34
N ALA A 212 4.05 -5.35 -15.58
CA ALA A 212 3.15 -6.33 -14.98
C ALA A 212 1.69 -6.01 -15.33
N ILE A 213 0.94 -7.05 -15.71
CA ILE A 213 -0.52 -7.00 -15.82
C ILE A 213 -1.14 -7.78 -14.68
N ILE A 214 -2.18 -7.22 -14.07
CA ILE A 214 -3.07 -7.91 -13.14
C ILE A 214 -4.44 -8.02 -13.78
N ASP A 215 -5.00 -9.24 -13.79
CA ASP A 215 -6.34 -9.54 -14.27
C ASP A 215 -7.23 -10.04 -13.13
N GLU A 216 -7.95 -9.11 -12.50
CA GLU A 216 -8.98 -9.37 -11.50
C GLU A 216 -8.49 -10.10 -10.24
N GLU A 217 -7.22 -9.93 -9.87
CA GLU A 217 -6.66 -10.55 -8.64
C GLU A 217 -6.97 -9.79 -7.35
N LEU A 218 -7.21 -8.48 -7.44
CA LEU A 218 -7.52 -7.65 -6.27
C LEU A 218 -9.03 -7.40 -6.14
N GLU A 219 -9.72 -7.20 -7.25
CA GLU A 219 -11.17 -6.99 -7.32
C GLU A 219 -11.68 -7.56 -8.64
N VAL A 220 -12.83 -8.25 -8.60
CA VAL A 220 -13.50 -8.73 -9.83
C VAL A 220 -13.90 -7.51 -10.66
N GLY A 221 -13.64 -7.56 -11.96
CA GLY A 221 -13.85 -6.42 -12.86
C GLY A 221 -12.68 -5.43 -12.95
N LEU A 222 -11.61 -5.57 -12.16
CA LEU A 222 -10.44 -4.70 -12.18
C LEU A 222 -9.27 -5.32 -12.95
N ARG A 223 -8.76 -4.59 -13.95
CA ARG A 223 -7.45 -4.84 -14.57
C ARG A 223 -6.50 -3.68 -14.29
N SER A 224 -5.20 -3.96 -14.27
CA SER A 224 -4.20 -2.91 -14.25
C SER A 224 -2.89 -3.33 -14.91
N ILE A 225 -2.20 -2.37 -15.50
CA ILE A 225 -0.87 -2.54 -16.09
C ILE A 225 0.09 -1.52 -15.50
N ALA A 226 1.29 -1.96 -15.13
CA ALA A 226 2.30 -1.12 -14.50
C ALA A 226 3.68 -1.28 -15.14
N VAL A 227 4.47 -0.21 -15.06
CA VAL A 227 5.86 -0.13 -15.53
C VAL A 227 6.77 0.42 -14.41
N PRO A 228 8.06 0.06 -14.39
CA PRO A 228 9.00 0.55 -13.39
C PRO A 228 9.37 2.01 -13.68
N VAL A 229 9.53 2.81 -12.63
CA VAL A 229 10.15 4.15 -12.67
C VAL A 229 11.54 4.04 -12.05
N ARG A 230 12.56 4.44 -12.81
CA ARG A 230 13.97 4.25 -12.43
C ARG A 230 14.60 5.57 -11.99
N GLY A 231 15.41 5.53 -10.94
CA GLY A 231 16.30 6.64 -10.58
C GLY A 231 17.53 6.70 -11.50
N ALA A 232 18.40 7.69 -11.33
CA ALA A 232 19.57 7.87 -12.20
C ALA A 232 20.57 6.69 -12.14
N SER A 233 20.58 5.96 -11.02
CA SER A 233 21.36 4.71 -10.88
C SER A 233 20.82 3.52 -11.68
N GLY A 234 19.67 3.67 -12.36
CA GLY A 234 18.96 2.59 -13.05
C GLY A 234 18.13 1.69 -12.11
N THR A 235 18.19 1.93 -10.81
CA THR A 235 17.40 1.20 -9.80
C THR A 235 15.92 1.59 -9.89
N VAL A 236 15.02 0.61 -9.75
CA VAL A 236 13.58 0.86 -9.68
C VAL A 236 13.25 1.46 -8.32
N VAL A 237 12.79 2.71 -8.29
CA VAL A 237 12.47 3.43 -7.05
C VAL A 237 10.96 3.60 -6.84
N ALA A 238 10.17 3.41 -7.89
CA ALA A 238 8.72 3.46 -7.86
C ALA A 238 8.14 2.66 -9.04
N ALA A 239 6.81 2.54 -9.08
CA ALA A 239 6.09 2.03 -10.24
C ALA A 239 4.93 2.97 -10.60
N LEU A 240 4.64 3.00 -11.89
CA LEU A 240 3.57 3.78 -12.51
C LEU A 240 2.54 2.81 -13.10
N ASN A 241 1.25 3.01 -12.86
CA ASN A 241 0.22 2.15 -13.43
C ASN A 241 -1.00 2.88 -13.95
N VAL A 242 -1.76 2.15 -14.77
CA VAL A 242 -3.12 2.50 -15.16
C VAL A 242 -4.05 1.37 -14.76
N GLY A 243 -5.20 1.73 -14.18
CA GLY A 243 -6.27 0.80 -13.82
C GLY A 243 -7.47 0.97 -14.74
N VAL A 244 -8.05 -0.15 -15.20
CA VAL A 244 -9.15 -0.19 -16.17
C VAL A 244 -10.21 -1.20 -15.76
N GLN A 245 -11.43 -1.04 -16.29
CA GLN A 245 -12.49 -2.03 -16.12
C GLN A 245 -12.28 -3.19 -17.09
N SER A 246 -12.20 -4.42 -16.58
CA SER A 246 -11.90 -5.62 -17.37
C SER A 246 -12.95 -5.89 -18.47
N ALA A 247 -14.19 -5.45 -18.26
CA ALA A 247 -15.27 -5.52 -19.24
C ALA A 247 -15.08 -4.57 -20.44
N ARG A 248 -14.31 -3.48 -20.30
CA ARG A 248 -14.10 -2.47 -21.35
C ARG A 248 -12.78 -2.64 -22.09
N VAL A 249 -11.75 -3.11 -21.40
CA VAL A 249 -10.37 -3.14 -21.92
C VAL A 249 -9.79 -4.55 -21.79
N SER A 250 -9.44 -5.14 -22.93
CA SER A 250 -8.76 -6.44 -23.02
C SER A 250 -7.27 -6.33 -22.68
N ILE A 251 -6.64 -7.45 -22.29
CA ILE A 251 -5.18 -7.50 -22.04
C ILE A 251 -4.39 -7.01 -23.26
N ARG A 252 -4.78 -7.45 -24.46
CA ARG A 252 -4.16 -7.02 -25.71
C ARG A 252 -4.20 -5.50 -25.89
N GLN A 253 -5.33 -4.85 -25.63
CA GLN A 253 -5.43 -3.38 -25.68
C GLN A 253 -4.56 -2.70 -24.60
N MET A 254 -4.39 -3.33 -23.43
CA MET A 254 -3.47 -2.78 -22.42
C MET A 254 -2.02 -2.79 -22.93
N GLU A 255 -1.61 -3.83 -23.64
CA GLU A 255 -0.26 -3.95 -24.22
C GLU A 255 -0.08 -3.05 -25.45
N GLU A 256 -1.07 -2.95 -26.33
CA GLU A 256 -0.97 -2.19 -27.58
C GLU A 256 -1.19 -0.68 -27.37
N ASP A 257 -2.14 -0.28 -26.52
CA ASP A 257 -2.60 1.12 -26.41
C ASP A 257 -2.10 1.81 -25.13
N ILE A 258 -2.03 1.10 -24.00
CA ILE A 258 -1.74 1.70 -22.68
C ILE A 258 -0.24 1.62 -22.35
N LEU A 259 0.40 0.48 -22.59
CA LEU A 259 1.79 0.25 -22.25
C LEU A 259 2.74 1.27 -22.89
N PRO A 260 2.63 1.64 -24.19
CA PRO A 260 3.53 2.63 -24.79
C PRO A 260 3.42 4.00 -24.11
N VAL A 261 2.22 4.41 -23.73
CA VAL A 261 1.97 5.68 -23.03
C VAL A 261 2.58 5.65 -21.62
N LEU A 262 2.45 4.52 -20.92
CA LEU A 262 3.05 4.31 -19.61
C LEU A 262 4.58 4.33 -19.66
N LEU A 263 5.19 3.64 -20.63
CA LEU A 263 6.65 3.61 -20.79
C LEU A 263 7.20 5.02 -21.01
N LYS A 264 6.59 5.78 -21.93
CA LYS A 264 6.95 7.18 -22.17
C LYS A 264 6.81 8.03 -20.90
N GLY A 265 5.70 7.90 -20.18
CA GLY A 265 5.48 8.63 -18.93
C GLY A 265 6.49 8.25 -17.83
N SER A 266 6.91 6.99 -17.78
CA SER A 266 7.94 6.52 -16.86
C SER A 266 9.32 7.09 -17.19
N GLU A 267 9.70 7.16 -18.47
CA GLU A 267 10.95 7.78 -18.91
C GLU A 267 10.98 9.27 -18.55
N GLU A 268 9.90 9.99 -18.84
CA GLU A 268 9.76 11.41 -18.50
C GLU A 268 9.87 11.66 -16.98
N LEU A 269 9.28 10.79 -16.15
CA LEU A 269 9.43 10.84 -14.69
C LEU A 269 10.85 10.50 -14.22
N SER A 270 11.50 9.55 -14.88
CA SER A 270 12.85 9.08 -14.51
C SER A 270 13.89 10.20 -14.65
N VAL A 271 13.71 11.13 -15.59
CA VAL A 271 14.57 12.32 -15.76
C VAL A 271 14.55 13.24 -14.54
N LEU A 272 13.47 13.21 -13.74
CA LEU A 272 13.32 14.07 -12.56
C LEU A 272 13.93 13.47 -11.30
N LEU A 273 14.44 12.24 -11.40
CA LEU A 273 14.97 11.50 -10.27
C LEU A 273 16.50 11.57 -10.25
N PRO A 274 17.09 11.90 -9.08
CA PRO A 274 18.54 11.89 -8.92
C PRO A 274 19.13 10.47 -8.98
#